data_AF-A0A927RW01-F1
#
_entry.id   AF-A0A927RW01-F1
#
_cell.length_a   1.000
_cell.length_b   1.000
_cell.length_c   1.000
_cell.angle_alpha   90.00
_cell.angle_beta   90.00
_cell.angle_gamma   90.00
#
_symmetry.space_group_name_H-M   'P 1'
#
loop_
_entity.id
_entity.type
_entity.pdbx_description
1 polymer ?
#
loop_
_entity_poly.entity_id
_entity_poly.type
_entity_poly.pdbx_seq_one_letter_code
_entity_poly.pdbx_strand_id
1 'polypeptide(L)'
;MFTYSPTGTCSRQILFDVDSENKIHNVRFIGGCSGNLQGIARLVEGKDINEIEALLQGVRCKGNTSCPDQLSKAIAAYKAQKSGN
;
A
#
# COMPACT_ATOMS: atom_id res chain seq x y z
N MET A 1 12.39 4.96 0.23
CA MET A 1 11.18 4.93 -0.61
C MET A 1 11.10 3.66 -1.43
N PHE A 2 10.10 2.83 -1.13
CA PHE A 2 9.73 1.64 -1.89
C PHE A 2 8.70 2.02 -2.96
N THR A 3 8.78 1.41 -4.14
CA THR A 3 7.84 1.63 -5.25
C THR A 3 7.28 0.30 -5.72
N TYR A 4 5.96 0.25 -5.88
CA TYR A 4 5.23 -0.94 -6.29
C TYR A 4 4.30 -0.63 -7.46
N SER A 5 4.26 -1.52 -8.44
CA SER A 5 3.38 -1.44 -9.61
C SER A 5 2.16 -2.35 -9.41
N PRO A 6 1.01 -1.82 -8.97
CA PRO A 6 -0.19 -2.62 -8.75
C PRO A 6 -0.76 -3.20 -10.05
N THR A 7 -1.47 -4.31 -9.93
CA THR A 7 -2.13 -4.99 -11.04
C THR A 7 -3.64 -5.08 -10.81
N GLY A 8 -4.43 -5.04 -11.89
CA GLY A 8 -5.89 -5.17 -11.81
C GLY A 8 -6.61 -3.99 -11.12
N THR A 9 -5.97 -2.81 -11.04
CA THR A 9 -6.55 -1.61 -10.42
C THR A 9 -6.34 -0.37 -11.28
N CYS A 10 -7.03 0.73 -10.93
CA CYS A 10 -6.88 2.02 -11.61
C CYS A 10 -5.58 2.77 -11.23
N SER A 11 -4.99 2.44 -10.07
CA SER A 11 -3.68 2.97 -9.68
C SER A 11 -2.60 2.30 -10.54
N ARG A 12 -1.55 3.06 -10.86
CA ARG A 12 -0.42 2.61 -11.68
C ARG A 12 0.85 2.44 -10.85
N GLN A 13 0.97 3.15 -9.73
CA GLN A 13 2.09 3.02 -8.80
C GLN A 13 1.63 3.32 -7.36
N ILE A 14 2.30 2.68 -6.40
CA ILE A 14 2.21 2.94 -4.97
C ILE A 14 3.63 3.22 -4.48
N LEU A 15 3.83 4.32 -3.77
CA LEU A 15 5.10 4.70 -3.16
C LEU A 15 4.90 4.87 -1.66
N PHE A 16 5.87 4.43 -0.87
CA PHE A 16 5.88 4.67 0.57
C PHE A 16 7.28 4.49 1.17
N ASP A 17 7.45 4.98 2.38
CA ASP A 17 8.60 4.73 3.24
C ASP A 17 8.17 3.86 4.42
N VAL A 18 9.13 3.15 5.01
CA VAL A 18 8.95 2.44 6.28
C VAL A 18 10.12 2.79 7.18
N ASP A 19 9.83 3.23 8.40
CA ASP A 19 10.85 3.62 9.37
C ASP A 19 11.45 2.42 10.13
N SER A 20 12.33 2.70 11.10
CA SER A 20 12.95 1.69 11.96
C SER A 20 11.96 1.03 12.94
N GLU A 21 10.82 1.64 13.20
CA GLU A 21 9.75 1.12 14.06
C GLU A 21 8.68 0.36 13.26
N ASN A 22 8.93 0.07 11.97
CA ASN A 22 7.99 -0.56 11.02
C ASN A 22 6.70 0.24 10.77
N LYS A 23 6.74 1.57 10.93
CA LYS A 23 5.62 2.45 10.60
C LYS A 23 5.72 2.92 9.16
N ILE A 24 4.58 2.94 8.46
CA ILE A 24 4.50 3.43 7.08
C ILE A 24 4.44 4.95 7.04
N HIS A 25 5.11 5.55 6.06
CA HIS A 25 5.13 6.98 5.84
C HIS A 25 5.03 7.34 4.37
N ASN A 26 4.60 8.56 4.09
CA ASN A 26 4.63 9.16 2.75
C ASN A 26 3.89 8.33 1.69
N VAL A 27 2.80 7.67 2.07
CA VAL A 27 2.04 6.82 1.13
C VAL A 27 1.48 7.68 0.00
N ARG A 28 1.80 7.32 -1.25
CA ARG A 28 1.32 8.00 -2.44
C ARG A 28 0.89 7.00 -3.50
N PHE A 29 -0.30 7.23 -4.06
CA PHE A 29 -0.78 6.50 -5.22
C PHE A 29 -0.66 7.37 -6.47
N ILE A 30 -0.22 6.80 -7.59
CA ILE A 30 -0.18 7.46 -8.89
C ILE A 30 -1.29 6.90 -9.76
N GLY A 31 -2.29 7.73 -10.08
CA GLY A 31 -3.49 7.33 -10.82
C GLY A 31 -4.56 6.68 -9.92
N GLY A 32 -5.79 6.57 -10.45
CA GLY A 32 -6.96 6.10 -9.72
C GLY A 32 -7.80 7.24 -9.11
N CYS A 33 -8.67 6.89 -8.15
CA CYS A 33 -9.58 7.86 -7.52
C CYS A 33 -8.82 8.76 -6.55
N SER A 34 -8.49 9.98 -7.00
CA SER A 34 -7.66 10.94 -6.27
C SER A 34 -8.12 11.15 -4.81
N GLY A 35 -9.40 11.44 -4.57
CA GLY A 35 -9.92 11.71 -3.22
C GLY A 35 -9.81 10.51 -2.26
N ASN A 36 -10.28 9.34 -2.68
CA ASN A 36 -10.23 8.14 -1.84
C ASN A 36 -8.80 7.68 -1.57
N LEU A 37 -7.92 7.75 -2.57
CA LEU A 37 -6.52 7.30 -2.41
C LEU A 37 -5.72 8.25 -1.50
N GLN A 38 -5.98 9.56 -1.57
CA GLN A 38 -5.45 10.50 -0.59
C GLN A 38 -6.01 10.24 0.82
N GLY A 39 -7.28 9.88 0.93
CA GLY A 39 -7.90 9.48 2.20
C GLY A 39 -7.20 8.26 2.81
N ILE A 40 -7.01 7.20 2.02
CA ILE A 40 -6.28 6.00 2.45
C ILE A 40 -4.87 6.36 2.89
N ALA A 41 -4.12 7.13 2.09
CA ALA A 41 -2.76 7.56 2.44
C ALA A 41 -2.70 8.26 3.80
N ARG A 42 -3.65 9.17 4.08
CA ARG A 42 -3.74 9.85 5.38
C ARG A 42 -4.12 8.94 6.53
N LEU A 43 -5.01 7.97 6.29
CA LEU A 43 -5.47 7.02 7.31
C LEU A 43 -4.38 6.05 7.76
N VAL A 44 -3.46 5.70 6.86
CA VAL A 44 -2.38 4.74 7.14
C VAL A 44 -1.09 5.40 7.65
N GLU A 45 -0.94 6.71 7.52
CA GLU A 45 0.27 7.43 7.93
C GLU A 45 0.65 7.15 9.40
N GLY A 46 1.89 6.72 9.63
CA GLY A 46 2.43 6.41 10.96
C GLY A 46 1.93 5.12 11.60
N LYS A 47 1.12 4.32 10.89
CA LYS A 47 0.64 3.02 11.38
C LYS A 47 1.63 1.89 11.07
N ASP A 48 1.57 0.85 11.89
CA ASP A 48 2.35 -0.37 11.69
C ASP A 48 1.97 -1.08 10.38
N ILE A 49 2.98 -1.48 9.60
CA ILE A 49 2.76 -2.10 8.29
C ILE A 49 2.01 -3.44 8.38
N ASN A 50 2.14 -4.20 9.47
CA ASN A 50 1.42 -5.47 9.66
C ASN A 50 -0.07 -5.22 9.89
N GLU A 51 -0.41 -4.19 10.68
CA GLU A 51 -1.81 -3.77 10.90
C GLU A 51 -2.46 -3.41 9.56
N ILE A 52 -1.79 -2.58 8.74
CA ILE A 52 -2.31 -2.13 7.45
C ILE A 52 -2.45 -3.29 6.47
N GLU A 53 -1.45 -4.16 6.39
CA GLU A 53 -1.49 -5.33 5.50
C GLU A 53 -2.71 -6.20 5.80
N ALA A 54 -2.90 -6.57 7.08
CA ALA A 54 -4.03 -7.38 7.51
C ALA A 54 -5.38 -6.67 7.30
N LEU A 55 -5.44 -5.37 7.55
CA LEU A 55 -6.67 -4.57 7.43
C LEU A 55 -7.14 -4.44 5.97
N LEU A 56 -6.21 -4.27 5.04
CA LEU A 56 -6.53 -3.96 3.64
C LEU A 56 -6.53 -5.18 2.72
N GLN A 57 -5.95 -6.30 3.15
CA GLN A 57 -5.93 -7.54 2.40
C GLN A 57 -7.34 -8.00 2.03
N GLY A 58 -7.53 -8.30 0.76
CA GLY A 58 -8.78 -8.85 0.23
C GLY A 58 -9.88 -7.82 -0.01
N VAL A 59 -9.68 -6.53 0.27
CA VAL A 59 -10.66 -5.48 -0.09
C VAL A 59 -10.85 -5.49 -1.60
N ARG A 60 -12.08 -5.72 -2.07
CA ARG A 60 -12.39 -5.81 -3.52
C ARG A 60 -13.03 -4.53 -4.04
N CYS A 61 -12.72 -4.18 -5.28
CA CYS A 61 -13.41 -3.14 -6.04
C CYS A 61 -14.01 -3.77 -7.30
N LYS A 62 -13.42 -3.51 -8.48
CA LYS A 62 -13.78 -4.21 -9.73
C LYS A 62 -12.94 -5.47 -9.85
N GLY A 63 -13.57 -6.63 -10.05
CA GLY A 63 -12.88 -7.92 -10.12
C GLY A 63 -12.44 -8.43 -8.74
N ASN A 64 -11.25 -9.03 -8.67
CA ASN A 64 -10.76 -9.74 -7.47
C ASN A 64 -9.80 -8.92 -6.58
N THR A 65 -9.63 -7.62 -6.82
CA THR A 65 -8.67 -6.76 -6.07
C THR A 65 -9.12 -5.29 -6.02
N SER A 66 -8.37 -4.43 -5.32
CA SER A 66 -8.59 -2.99 -5.20
C SER A 66 -7.29 -2.25 -4.89
N CYS A 67 -7.28 -0.91 -4.98
CA CYS A 67 -6.10 -0.12 -4.61
C CYS A 67 -5.63 -0.36 -3.14
N PRO A 68 -6.53 -0.39 -2.13
CA PRO A 68 -6.13 -0.79 -0.78
C PRO A 68 -5.60 -2.23 -0.69
N ASP A 69 -6.22 -3.20 -1.38
CA ASP A 69 -5.68 -4.58 -1.43
C ASP A 69 -4.33 -4.67 -2.15
N GLN A 70 -4.04 -3.78 -3.09
CA GLN A 70 -2.70 -3.70 -3.69
C GLN A 70 -1.69 -3.02 -2.76
N LEU A 71 -2.12 -2.15 -1.83
CA LEU A 71 -1.23 -1.61 -0.80
C LEU A 71 -0.79 -2.71 0.17
N SER A 72 -1.67 -3.64 0.58
CA SER A 72 -1.25 -4.78 1.41
C SER A 72 -0.24 -5.68 0.68
N LYS A 73 -0.46 -5.97 -0.61
CA LYS A 73 0.52 -6.70 -1.44
C LYS A 73 1.85 -5.96 -1.60
N ALA A 74 1.82 -4.63 -1.70
CA ALA A 74 3.02 -3.82 -1.76
C ALA A 74 3.82 -3.92 -0.45
N ILE A 75 3.14 -3.92 0.70
CA ILE A 75 3.75 -4.14 2.02
C ILE A 75 4.37 -5.55 2.12
N ALA A 76 3.65 -6.58 1.68
CA ALA A 76 4.16 -7.95 1.63
C ALA A 76 5.44 -8.06 0.78
N ALA A 77 5.45 -7.41 -0.39
CA ALA A 77 6.63 -7.35 -1.27
C ALA A 77 7.80 -6.61 -0.62
N TYR A 78 7.56 -5.49 0.05
CA TYR A 78 8.58 -4.76 0.80
C TYR A 78 9.22 -5.64 1.89
N LYS A 79 8.41 -6.35 2.67
CA LYS A 79 8.89 -7.27 3.71
C LYS A 79 9.75 -8.40 3.13
N ALA A 80 9.30 -9.00 2.03
CA ALA A 80 10.06 -10.05 1.36
C ALA A 80 11.43 -9.55 0.85
N GLN A 81 11.49 -8.33 0.33
CA GLN A 81 12.77 -7.72 -0.10
C GLN A 81 13.69 -7.42 1.10
N LYS A 82 13.13 -6.96 2.23
CA LYS A 82 13.90 -6.66 3.45
C LYS A 82 14.49 -7.92 4.09
N SER A 83 13.79 -9.05 4.04
CA SER A 83 14.27 -10.34 4.60
C SER A 83 15.28 -11.06 3.71
N GLY A 84 15.43 -10.65 2.45
CA GLY A 84 16.39 -11.21 1.50
C GLY A 84 17.72 -10.44 1.41
N ASN A 85 17.85 -9.35 2.18
CA ASN A 85 19.05 -8.52 2.32
C ASN A 85 19.63 -8.68 3.73
#